data_AF-A0A8S1PKP6-F1
#
_entry.id   AF-A0A8S1PKP6-F1
#
_cell.length_a   1.000
_cell.length_b   1.000
_cell.length_c   1.000
_cell.angle_alpha   90.00
_cell.angle_beta   90.00
_cell.angle_gamma   90.00
#
_symmetry.space_group_name_H-M   'P 1'
#
loop_
_entity.id
_entity.type
_entity.pdbx_description
1 polymer ?
#
loop_
_entity_poly.entity_id
_entity_poly.type
_entity_poly.pdbx_seq_one_letter_code
_entity_poly.pdbx_strand_id
1 'polypeptide(L)'
;MCLPIQQIPPSTEGTKKAVSMLKVLGISQFIVGLIKLFVLQSFQGFYDFFTIFILFMAWGQLNYCNCVIAIFYFLQNLLMIFIFFGMNVELDEEFFKPTDKGVTNFILFFYYLAACYVAFLAYKELKIFRYDQMGGLIQTNQQNDLEQNNNQQQYNQQQAYQNIPTQGQGQQQDQRGQFQAFTGRGVQIG
;
A
#
# COMPACT_ATOMS: atom_id res chain seq x y z
N MET A 1 12.42 -15.81 10.92
CA MET A 1 11.70 -14.84 11.76
C MET A 1 10.25 -14.85 11.32
N CYS A 2 9.37 -15.42 12.13
CA CYS A 2 7.94 -15.50 11.88
C CYS A 2 7.30 -14.14 12.17
N LEU A 3 7.37 -13.21 11.23
CA LEU A 3 6.49 -12.05 11.26
C LEU A 3 5.10 -12.57 10.88
N PRO A 4 4.07 -12.48 11.75
CA PRO A 4 2.72 -12.79 11.34
C PRO A 4 2.38 -11.83 10.21
N ILE A 5 2.26 -12.37 8.99
CA ILE A 5 1.65 -11.65 7.88
C ILE A 5 0.20 -11.51 8.30
N GLN A 6 -0.12 -10.46 9.06
CA GLN A 6 -1.48 -10.02 9.22
C GLN A 6 -1.93 -9.61 7.82
N GLN A 7 -2.57 -10.55 7.12
CA GLN A 7 -3.31 -10.28 5.91
C GLN A 7 -4.41 -9.31 6.32
N ILE A 8 -4.14 -8.02 6.23
CA ILE A 8 -5.16 -6.99 6.38
C ILE A 8 -6.13 -7.25 5.23
N PRO A 9 -7.38 -7.68 5.50
CA PRO A 9 -8.32 -7.94 4.42
C PRO A 9 -8.56 -6.62 3.67
N PRO A 10 -8.52 -6.62 2.33
CA PRO A 10 -8.74 -5.41 1.56
C PRO A 10 -10.18 -4.94 1.77
N SER A 11 -10.37 -3.86 2.54
CA SER A 11 -11.66 -3.27 2.87
C SER A 11 -12.30 -2.53 1.69
N THR A 12 -11.50 -2.11 0.71
CA THR A 12 -11.93 -1.26 -0.41
C THR A 12 -11.83 -1.99 -1.75
N GLU A 13 -12.79 -1.77 -2.66
CA GLU A 13 -12.83 -2.40 -3.99
C GLU A 13 -11.56 -2.12 -4.82
N GLY A 14 -10.98 -0.91 -4.70
CA GLY A 14 -9.73 -0.53 -5.36
C GLY A 14 -8.54 -1.42 -4.92
N THR A 15 -8.45 -1.72 -3.62
CA THR A 15 -7.39 -2.58 -3.07
C THR A 15 -7.52 -4.03 -3.56
N LYS A 16 -8.75 -4.55 -3.68
CA LYS A 16 -8.99 -5.89 -4.26
C LYS A 16 -8.51 -5.96 -5.70
N LYS A 17 -8.80 -4.92 -6.50
CA LYS A 17 -8.35 -4.82 -7.89
C LYS A 17 -6.83 -4.74 -7.99
N ALA A 18 -6.19 -3.91 -7.17
CA ALA A 18 -4.72 -3.79 -7.13
C ALA A 18 -4.03 -5.11 -6.76
N VAL A 19 -4.54 -5.83 -5.75
CA VAL A 19 -4.03 -7.15 -5.36
C VAL A 19 -4.23 -8.18 -6.47
N SER A 20 -5.37 -8.16 -7.17
CA SER A 20 -5.62 -9.04 -8.32
C SER A 20 -4.63 -8.77 -9.46
N MET A 21 -4.38 -7.49 -9.78
CA MET A 21 -3.37 -7.11 -10.78
C MET A 21 -1.96 -7.59 -10.39
N LEU A 22 -1.56 -7.39 -9.14
CA LEU A 22 -0.28 -7.88 -8.61
C LEU A 22 -0.16 -9.40 -8.67
N LYS A 23 -1.27 -10.13 -8.44
CA LYS A 23 -1.30 -11.59 -8.57
C LYS A 23 -1.07 -12.05 -10.00
N VAL A 24 -1.79 -11.47 -10.95
CA VAL A 24 -1.62 -11.76 -12.38
C VAL A 24 -0.20 -11.44 -12.83
N LEU A 25 0.33 -10.30 -12.39
CA LEU A 25 1.69 -9.88 -12.71
C LEU A 25 2.76 -10.82 -12.12
N GLY A 26 2.56 -11.31 -10.89
CA GLY A 26 3.46 -12.29 -10.29
C GLY A 26 3.46 -13.62 -11.04
N ILE A 27 2.30 -14.11 -11.48
CA ILE A 27 2.18 -15.33 -12.27
C ILE A 27 2.80 -15.15 -13.66
N SER A 28 2.55 -14.02 -14.33
CA SER A 28 3.17 -13.74 -15.63
C SER A 28 4.69 -13.63 -15.51
N GLN A 29 5.20 -13.03 -14.42
CA GLN A 29 6.63 -12.93 -14.16
C GLN A 29 7.27 -14.30 -13.93
N PHE A 30 6.54 -15.22 -13.29
CA PHE A 30 7.00 -16.61 -13.12
C PHE A 30 7.19 -17.30 -14.46
N ILE A 31 6.22 -17.16 -15.38
CA ILE A 31 6.32 -17.72 -16.73
C ILE A 31 7.52 -17.11 -17.48
N VAL A 32 7.71 -15.80 -17.40
CA VAL A 32 8.85 -15.11 -18.02
C VAL A 32 10.19 -15.55 -17.44
N GLY A 33 10.27 -15.74 -16.11
CA GLY A 33 11.46 -16.27 -15.44
C GLY A 33 11.81 -17.67 -15.93
N LEU A 34 10.81 -18.55 -16.10
CA LEU A 34 11.01 -19.88 -16.70
C LEU A 34 11.50 -19.80 -18.15
N ILE A 35 10.89 -18.94 -18.97
CA ILE A 35 11.32 -18.75 -20.37
C ILE A 35 12.79 -18.31 -20.41
N LYS A 36 13.21 -17.36 -19.57
CA LYS A 36 14.61 -16.92 -19.52
C LYS A 36 15.58 -18.01 -19.07
N LEU A 37 15.17 -18.86 -18.13
CA LEU A 37 16.01 -19.93 -17.62
C LEU A 37 16.18 -21.06 -18.64
N PHE A 38 15.11 -21.44 -19.35
CA PHE A 38 15.15 -22.54 -20.32
C PHE A 38 15.55 -22.11 -21.74
N VAL A 39 15.06 -20.97 -22.23
CA VAL A 39 15.30 -20.52 -23.61
C VAL A 39 16.58 -19.70 -23.72
N LEU A 40 16.77 -18.71 -22.84
CA LEU A 40 17.97 -17.87 -22.88
C LEU A 40 19.15 -18.46 -22.10
N GLN A 41 18.93 -19.51 -21.30
CA GLN A 41 19.94 -20.13 -20.42
C GLN A 41 20.72 -19.10 -19.59
N SER A 42 20.03 -18.03 -19.18
CA SER A 42 20.64 -16.92 -18.46
C SER A 42 20.35 -17.03 -16.97
N PHE A 43 21.39 -16.90 -16.15
CA PHE A 43 21.26 -16.74 -14.70
C PHE A 43 20.40 -15.54 -14.32
N GLN A 44 20.14 -14.61 -15.24
CA GLN A 44 19.22 -13.51 -15.04
C GLN A 44 17.79 -13.97 -14.69
N GLY A 45 17.39 -15.17 -15.14
CA GLY A 45 16.10 -15.77 -14.76
C GLY A 45 15.96 -16.03 -13.25
N PHE A 46 17.07 -16.24 -12.53
CA PHE A 46 17.03 -16.38 -11.06
C PHE A 46 16.66 -15.08 -10.35
N TYR A 47 17.11 -13.93 -10.88
CA TYR A 47 16.74 -12.63 -10.32
C TYR A 47 15.25 -12.32 -10.50
N ASP A 48 14.61 -12.84 -11.56
CA ASP A 48 13.17 -12.72 -11.75
C ASP A 48 12.37 -13.47 -10.66
N PHE A 49 12.89 -14.58 -10.10
CA PHE A 49 12.27 -15.23 -8.94
C PHE A 49 12.34 -14.38 -7.67
N PHE A 50 13.44 -13.63 -7.47
CA PHE A 50 13.51 -12.66 -6.38
C PHE A 50 12.47 -11.55 -6.56
N THR A 51 12.26 -11.06 -7.80
CA THR A 51 11.21 -10.08 -8.08
C THR A 51 9.81 -10.62 -7.73
N ILE A 52 9.53 -11.88 -8.05
CA ILE A 52 8.27 -12.55 -7.70
C ILE A 52 8.09 -12.62 -6.18
N PHE A 53 9.15 -12.94 -5.44
CA PHE A 53 9.10 -12.95 -3.97
C PHE A 53 8.79 -11.56 -3.40
N ILE A 54 9.37 -10.50 -3.97
CA ILE A 54 9.07 -9.11 -3.57
C ILE A 54 7.61 -8.75 -3.88
N LEU A 55 7.09 -9.15 -5.05
CA LEU A 55 5.68 -8.98 -5.42
C LEU A 55 4.75 -9.73 -4.47
N PHE A 56 5.13 -10.93 -4.04
CA PHE A 56 4.41 -11.71 -3.03
C PHE A 56 4.37 -10.97 -1.68
N MET A 57 5.51 -10.39 -1.27
CA MET A 57 5.52 -9.57 -0.04
C MET A 57 4.72 -8.27 -0.21
N ALA A 58 4.73 -7.65 -1.39
CA ALA A 58 3.95 -6.46 -1.70
C ALA A 58 2.44 -6.73 -1.61
N TRP A 59 1.96 -7.84 -2.18
CA TRP A 59 0.54 -8.22 -2.08
C TRP A 59 0.15 -8.62 -0.65
N GLY A 60 1.08 -9.19 0.12
CA GLY A 60 0.76 -9.85 1.39
C GLY A 60 0.69 -8.88 2.54
N GLN A 61 1.54 -7.85 2.47
CA GLN A 61 1.64 -6.79 3.47
C GLN A 61 0.98 -5.49 3.01
N LEU A 62 0.42 -5.44 1.79
CA LEU A 62 -0.11 -4.21 1.15
C LEU A 62 0.87 -3.04 1.30
N ASN A 63 2.16 -3.31 1.10
CA ASN A 63 3.23 -2.34 1.31
C ASN A 63 3.66 -1.75 -0.03
N TYR A 64 3.41 -0.46 -0.24
CA TYR A 64 3.77 0.25 -1.46
C TYR A 64 5.28 0.28 -1.70
N CYS A 65 6.10 0.22 -0.64
CA CYS A 65 7.57 0.23 -0.76
C CYS A 65 8.08 -0.98 -1.54
N ASN A 66 7.58 -2.18 -1.22
CA ASN A 66 7.92 -3.40 -1.95
C ASN A 66 7.49 -3.32 -3.42
N CYS A 67 6.39 -2.61 -3.71
CA CYS A 67 5.93 -2.35 -5.07
C CYS A 67 6.91 -1.47 -5.86
N VAL A 68 7.45 -0.41 -5.23
CA VAL A 68 8.48 0.45 -5.83
C VAL A 68 9.76 -0.32 -6.11
N ILE A 69 10.19 -1.16 -5.16
CA ILE A 69 11.36 -2.03 -5.35
C ILE A 69 11.14 -2.96 -6.56
N ALA A 70 9.96 -3.57 -6.70
CA ALA A 70 9.64 -4.40 -7.86
C ALA A 70 9.70 -3.62 -9.19
N ILE A 71 9.21 -2.37 -9.21
CA ILE A 71 9.33 -1.49 -10.38
C ILE A 71 10.80 -1.25 -10.76
N PHE A 72 11.68 -1.02 -9.78
CA PHE A 72 13.11 -0.87 -10.04
C PHE A 72 13.72 -2.12 -10.68
N TYR A 73 13.34 -3.32 -10.22
CA TYR A 73 13.79 -4.57 -10.85
C TYR A 73 13.28 -4.73 -12.29
N PHE A 74 12.04 -4.33 -12.57
CA PHE A 74 11.54 -4.32 -13.95
C PHE A 74 12.29 -3.33 -14.83
N LEU A 75 12.55 -2.12 -14.33
CA LEU A 75 13.35 -1.13 -15.05
C LEU A 75 14.79 -1.60 -15.28
N GLN A 76 15.41 -2.25 -14.31
CA GLN A 76 16.74 -2.83 -14.47
C GLN A 76 16.76 -3.91 -15.58
N ASN A 77 15.77 -4.80 -15.60
CA ASN A 77 15.61 -5.78 -16.68
C ASN A 77 15.42 -5.11 -18.05
N LEU A 78 14.64 -4.03 -18.11
CA LEU A 78 14.39 -3.25 -19.33
C LEU A 78 15.67 -2.54 -19.81
N LEU A 79 16.46 -1.98 -18.88
CA LEU A 79 17.74 -1.36 -19.17
C LEU A 79 18.77 -2.37 -19.70
N MET A 80 18.82 -3.58 -19.15
CA MET A 80 19.68 -4.65 -19.68
C MET A 80 19.30 -5.02 -21.12
N ILE A 81 18.01 -5.06 -21.45
CA ILE A 81 17.55 -5.29 -22.83
C ILE A 81 17.97 -4.12 -23.73
N PHE A 82 17.89 -2.87 -23.26
CA PHE A 82 18.39 -1.71 -24.01
C PHE A 82 19.89 -1.77 -24.28
N ILE A 83 20.70 -2.14 -23.28
CA ILE A 83 22.15 -2.31 -23.46
C ILE A 83 22.43 -3.41 -24.48
N PHE A 84 21.69 -4.53 -24.40
CA PHE A 84 21.80 -5.59 -25.40
C PHE A 84 21.52 -5.05 -26.80
N PHE A 85 20.42 -4.32 -27.01
CA PHE A 85 20.16 -3.69 -28.30
C PHE A 85 21.27 -2.73 -28.74
N GLY A 86 21.74 -1.85 -27.85
CA GLY A 86 22.82 -0.90 -28.14
C GLY A 86 24.11 -1.57 -28.59
N MET A 87 24.54 -2.62 -27.89
CA MET A 87 25.74 -3.39 -28.27
C MET A 87 25.57 -4.08 -29.63
N ASN A 88 24.40 -4.63 -29.93
CA ASN A 88 24.15 -5.28 -31.22
C ASN A 88 24.13 -4.27 -32.38
N VAL A 89 23.70 -3.02 -32.16
CA VAL A 89 23.83 -1.96 -33.18
C VAL A 89 25.30 -1.61 -33.43
N GLU A 90 26.12 -1.54 -32.37
CA GLU A 90 27.52 -1.11 -32.46
C GLU A 90 28.44 -2.18 -33.08
N LEU A 91 28.17 -3.46 -32.84
CA LEU A 91 28.96 -4.58 -33.35
C LEU A 91 28.73 -4.90 -34.83
N ASP A 92 27.78 -4.21 -35.49
CA ASP A 92 27.40 -4.41 -36.90
C ASP A 92 27.06 -5.88 -37.23
N GLU A 93 26.76 -6.69 -36.21
CA GLU A 93 26.13 -7.99 -36.41
C GLU A 93 24.76 -7.72 -37.01
N GLU A 94 24.46 -8.36 -38.15
CA GLU A 94 23.21 -8.16 -38.89
C GLU A 94 22.00 -8.15 -37.95
N PHE A 95 21.56 -6.94 -37.58
CA PHE A 95 20.60 -6.65 -36.53
C PHE A 95 19.25 -7.35 -36.73
N PHE A 96 19.02 -7.80 -37.96
CA PHE A 96 17.81 -8.45 -38.44
C PHE A 96 17.98 -9.92 -38.77
N LYS A 97 19.13 -10.56 -38.51
CA LYS A 97 19.14 -12.02 -38.48
C LYS A 97 18.22 -12.42 -37.32
N PRO A 98 17.11 -13.14 -37.60
CA PRO A 98 16.18 -13.56 -36.56
C PRO A 98 16.84 -14.68 -35.76
N THR A 99 17.80 -14.31 -34.92
CA THR A 99 18.36 -15.19 -33.93
C THR A 99 17.28 -15.36 -32.86
N ASP A 100 17.00 -16.59 -32.43
CA ASP A 100 15.95 -16.89 -31.46
C ASP A 100 16.04 -16.02 -30.19
N LYS A 101 17.26 -15.65 -29.80
CA LYS A 101 17.54 -14.76 -28.66
C LYS A 101 17.12 -13.31 -28.90
N GLY A 102 17.32 -12.77 -30.11
CA GLY A 102 16.95 -11.40 -30.47
C GLY A 102 15.45 -11.21 -30.48
N VAL A 103 14.72 -12.12 -31.13
CA VAL A 103 13.24 -12.12 -31.15
C VAL A 103 12.68 -12.26 -29.73
N THR A 104 13.25 -13.14 -28.91
CA THR A 104 12.81 -13.30 -27.53
C THR A 104 13.03 -12.04 -26.70
N ASN A 105 14.19 -11.38 -26.81
CA ASN A 105 14.46 -10.12 -26.13
C ASN A 105 13.53 -8.98 -26.59
N PHE A 106 13.14 -8.95 -27.87
CA PHE A 106 12.17 -8.00 -28.40
C PHE A 106 10.77 -8.19 -27.82
N ILE A 107 10.30 -9.44 -27.68
CA ILE A 107 9.01 -9.74 -27.03
C ILE A 107 9.07 -9.37 -25.54
N LEU A 108 10.19 -9.71 -24.87
CA LEU A 108 10.40 -9.38 -23.47
C LEU A 108 10.42 -7.87 -23.22
N PHE A 109 10.92 -7.07 -24.16
CA PHE A 109 10.91 -5.61 -24.05
C PHE A 109 9.50 -5.05 -23.85
N PHE A 110 8.54 -5.42 -24.70
CA PHE A 110 7.15 -4.98 -24.57
C PHE A 110 6.50 -5.50 -23.30
N TYR A 111 6.82 -6.74 -22.93
CA TYR A 111 6.35 -7.33 -21.68
C TYR A 111 6.81 -6.51 -20.47
N TYR A 112 8.11 -6.17 -20.37
CA TYR A 112 8.63 -5.40 -19.24
C TYR A 112 8.09 -3.97 -19.21
N LEU A 113 7.86 -3.36 -20.38
CA LEU A 113 7.21 -2.05 -20.47
C LEU A 113 5.78 -2.09 -19.91
N ALA A 114 4.99 -3.09 -20.30
CA ALA A 114 3.64 -3.31 -19.79
C ALA A 114 3.65 -3.66 -18.30
N ALA A 115 4.60 -4.48 -17.85
CA ALA A 115 4.74 -4.86 -16.44
C ALA A 115 5.06 -3.65 -15.55
N CYS A 116 5.96 -2.76 -16.01
CA CYS A 116 6.22 -1.48 -15.35
C CYS A 116 4.94 -0.65 -15.23
N TYR A 117 4.18 -0.51 -16.33
CA TYR A 117 2.94 0.26 -16.33
C TYR A 117 1.90 -0.28 -15.34
N VAL A 118 1.66 -1.60 -15.34
CA VAL A 118 0.72 -2.24 -14.41
C VAL A 118 1.20 -2.14 -12.97
N ALA A 119 2.50 -2.31 -12.72
CA ALA A 119 3.08 -2.14 -11.39
C ALA A 119 2.94 -0.69 -10.89
N PHE A 120 3.07 0.31 -11.76
CA PHE A 120 2.81 1.72 -11.42
C PHE A 120 1.35 1.98 -11.06
N LEU A 121 0.40 1.39 -11.79
CA LEU A 121 -1.02 1.48 -11.45
C LEU A 121 -1.29 0.87 -10.06
N ALA A 122 -0.78 -0.34 -9.81
CA ALA A 122 -0.92 -0.99 -8.51
C ALA A 122 -0.26 -0.18 -7.38
N TYR A 123 0.90 0.43 -7.64
CA TYR A 123 1.57 1.33 -6.71
C TYR A 123 0.72 2.55 -6.34
N LYS A 124 0.09 3.21 -7.33
CA LYS A 124 -0.78 4.37 -7.07
C LYS A 124 -1.95 3.99 -6.17
N GLU A 125 -2.61 2.87 -6.45
CA GLU A 125 -3.73 2.36 -5.64
C GLU A 125 -3.29 2.00 -4.21
N LEU A 126 -2.17 1.29 -4.06
CA LEU A 126 -1.63 0.94 -2.74
C LEU A 126 -1.19 2.17 -1.95
N LYS A 127 -0.66 3.20 -2.61
CA LYS A 127 -0.30 4.47 -1.98
C LYS A 127 -1.55 5.15 -1.43
N ILE A 128 -2.59 5.32 -2.25
CA ILE A 128 -3.86 5.96 -1.84
C ILE A 128 -4.46 5.23 -0.64
N PHE A 129 -4.52 3.90 -0.69
CA PHE A 129 -5.03 3.08 0.42
C PHE A 129 -4.29 3.33 1.74
N ARG A 130 -2.96 3.49 1.71
CA ARG A 130 -2.20 3.78 2.94
C ARG A 130 -2.46 5.18 3.49
N TYR A 131 -2.62 6.18 2.63
CA TYR A 131 -3.01 7.53 3.07
C TYR A 131 -4.42 7.57 3.64
N ASP A 132 -5.36 6.86 3.01
CA ASP A 132 -6.74 6.73 3.50
C ASP A 132 -6.78 6.03 4.87
N GLN A 133 -6.00 4.96 5.04
CA GLN A 133 -5.87 4.28 6.33
C GLN A 133 -5.31 5.20 7.43
N MET A 134 -4.31 6.05 7.12
CA MET A 134 -3.75 7.02 8.07
C MET A 134 -4.69 8.19 8.35
N GLY A 135 -5.43 8.68 7.36
CA GLY A 135 -6.40 9.77 7.50
C GLY A 135 -7.68 9.33 8.22
N GLY A 136 -8.17 8.12 7.93
CA GLY A 136 -9.33 7.52 8.58
C GLY A 136 -9.13 7.26 10.07
N LEU A 137 -7.92 6.88 10.49
CA LEU A 137 -7.54 6.74 11.90
C LEU A 137 -7.64 8.05 12.70
N ILE A 138 -7.46 9.20 12.04
CA ILE A 138 -7.65 10.53 12.66
C ILE A 138 -9.15 10.83 12.79
N GLN A 139 -9.95 10.42 11.79
CA GLN A 139 -11.39 10.66 11.76
C GLN A 139 -12.16 9.77 12.73
N THR A 140 -11.77 8.50 12.94
CA THR A 140 -12.45 7.61 13.90
C THR A 140 -12.23 8.03 15.36
N ASN A 141 -11.06 8.58 15.69
CA ASN A 141 -10.81 9.10 17.05
C ASN A 141 -11.64 10.36 17.32
N GLN A 142 -11.67 11.32 16.38
CA GLN A 142 -12.52 12.51 16.55
C GLN A 142 -14.02 12.20 16.57
N GLN A 143 -14.47 11.19 15.81
CA GLN A 143 -15.90 10.85 15.75
C GLN A 143 -16.36 10.07 16.99
N ASN A 144 -15.53 9.18 17.54
CA ASN A 144 -15.80 8.56 18.84
C ASN A 144 -15.80 9.60 19.98
N ASP A 145 -14.92 10.60 19.95
CA ASP A 145 -14.92 11.68 20.95
C ASP A 145 -16.20 12.54 20.90
N LEU A 146 -16.77 12.76 19.71
CA LEU A 146 -18.03 13.50 19.53
C LEU A 146 -19.27 12.68 19.96
N GLU A 147 -19.30 11.38 19.67
CA GLU A 147 -20.41 10.48 20.05
C GLU A 147 -20.38 10.13 21.56
N GLN A 148 -19.20 10.02 22.16
CA GLN A 148 -19.04 9.77 23.59
C GLN A 148 -19.40 11.01 24.43
N ASN A 149 -19.16 12.22 23.93
CA ASN A 149 -19.55 13.47 24.60
C ASN A 149 -21.07 13.71 24.53
N ASN A 150 -21.74 13.30 23.44
CA ASN A 150 -23.20 13.40 23.33
C ASN A 150 -23.94 12.48 24.32
N ASN A 151 -23.45 11.25 24.51
CA ASN A 151 -24.04 10.32 25.48
C ASN A 151 -23.84 10.74 26.95
N GLN A 152 -22.75 11.43 27.29
CA GLN A 152 -22.55 11.95 28.66
C GLN A 152 -23.44 13.15 29.00
N GLN A 153 -23.77 14.01 28.03
CA GLN A 153 -24.69 15.13 28.28
C GLN A 153 -26.14 14.68 28.48
N GLN A 154 -26.54 13.56 27.87
CA GLN A 154 -27.90 13.03 28.05
C GLN A 154 -28.13 12.38 29.44
N TYR A 155 -27.08 11.87 30.07
CA TYR A 155 -27.19 11.30 31.43
C TYR A 155 -27.21 12.36 32.55
N ASN A 156 -26.63 13.54 32.34
CA ASN A 156 -26.62 14.61 33.36
C ASN A 156 -27.87 15.50 33.38
N GLN A 157 -28.73 15.43 32.37
CA GLN A 157 -29.96 16.25 32.33
C GLN A 157 -31.18 15.57 32.98
N GLN A 158 -31.12 14.26 33.27
CA GLN A 158 -32.21 13.53 33.93
C GLN A 158 -32.13 13.46 35.45
N GLN A 159 -31.04 13.91 36.09
CA GLN A 159 -30.93 13.89 37.56
C GLN A 159 -31.22 15.23 38.26
N ALA A 160 -31.57 16.30 37.51
CA ALA A 160 -31.81 17.62 38.10
C ALA A 160 -33.22 17.85 38.67
N TYR A 161 -34.12 16.85 38.64
CA TYR A 161 -35.48 16.97 39.18
C TYR A 161 -35.86 15.77 40.06
N GLN A 162 -35.13 15.50 41.14
CA GLN A 162 -35.70 14.77 42.28
C GLN A 162 -34.98 15.07 43.61
N ASN A 163 -35.70 15.82 44.46
CA ASN A 163 -35.73 15.76 45.93
C ASN A 163 -34.58 16.34 46.79
N ILE A 164 -34.86 17.53 47.35
CA ILE A 164 -35.07 17.89 48.80
C ILE A 164 -34.17 17.20 49.87
N PRO A 165 -33.64 17.95 50.86
CA PRO A 165 -32.46 17.57 51.65
C PRO A 165 -32.77 16.79 52.93
N THR A 166 -31.92 15.81 53.25
CA THR A 166 -31.85 15.17 54.57
C THR A 166 -30.40 15.16 55.03
N GLN A 167 -30.18 15.66 56.25
CA GLN A 167 -28.89 15.75 56.93
C GLN A 167 -28.23 14.38 57.08
N GLY A 168 -26.92 14.30 56.80
CA GLY A 168 -26.11 13.13 57.11
C GLY A 168 -24.62 13.39 56.84
N GLN A 169 -23.83 13.37 57.91
CA GLN A 169 -22.37 13.47 57.91
C GLN A 169 -21.70 12.40 57.05
N GLY A 170 -20.55 12.73 56.45
CA GLY A 170 -19.54 11.71 56.12
C GLY A 170 -18.67 12.01 54.90
N GLN A 171 -17.40 12.28 55.19
CA GLN A 171 -16.20 11.96 54.40
C GLN A 171 -15.84 12.83 53.18
N GLN A 172 -14.72 13.52 53.37
CA GLN A 172 -13.82 14.07 52.36
C GLN A 172 -13.29 12.95 51.45
N GLN A 173 -13.40 13.15 50.14
CA GLN A 173 -12.41 12.62 49.21
C GLN A 173 -12.32 13.51 47.96
N ASP A 174 -11.09 13.97 47.73
CA ASP A 174 -10.45 14.42 46.48
C ASP A 174 -11.32 14.93 45.32
N GLN A 175 -11.08 16.18 44.91
CA GLN A 175 -10.92 16.45 43.47
C GLN A 175 -10.04 17.66 43.17
N ARG A 176 -8.87 17.32 42.62
CA ARG A 176 -7.95 18.19 41.89
C ARG A 176 -8.66 18.87 40.70
N GLY A 177 -8.44 20.17 40.60
CA GLY A 177 -8.15 20.90 39.35
C GLY A 177 -9.04 20.62 38.14
N GLN A 178 -10.07 21.44 37.96
CA GLN A 178 -10.54 21.77 36.61
C GLN A 178 -10.03 23.16 36.24
N PHE A 179 -8.97 23.17 35.43
CA PHE A 179 -8.58 24.33 34.63
C PHE A 179 -9.64 24.51 33.54
N GLN A 180 -10.41 25.58 33.61
CA GLN A 180 -11.38 25.96 32.59
C GLN A 180 -10.61 26.68 31.47
N ALA A 181 -10.24 25.96 30.41
CA ALA A 181 -9.63 26.57 29.24
C ALA A 181 -10.71 27.31 28.43
N PHE A 182 -10.45 28.60 28.20
CA PHE A 182 -11.26 29.54 27.43
C PHE A 182 -11.77 28.95 26.10
N THR A 183 -13.09 28.91 25.93
CA THR A 183 -13.74 28.70 24.63
C THR A 183 -13.86 30.06 23.93
N GLY A 184 -12.89 30.38 23.07
CA GLY A 184 -12.97 31.51 22.16
C GLY A 184 -14.03 31.29 21.09
N ARG A 185 -15.08 32.12 21.09
CA ARG A 185 -16.06 32.20 20.00
C ARG A 185 -15.37 32.71 18.73
N GLY A 186 -15.29 31.87 17.70
CA GLY A 186 -14.99 32.30 16.34
C GLY A 186 -16.13 33.18 15.81
N VAL A 187 -15.79 34.41 15.43
CA VAL A 187 -16.67 35.36 14.73
C VAL A 187 -16.80 34.89 13.28
N GLN A 188 -18.03 34.59 12.82
CA GLN A 188 -18.33 34.52 11.39
C GLN A 188 -18.56 35.93 10.87
N ILE A 189 -17.68 36.38 9.98
CA ILE A 189 -17.84 37.61 9.20
C ILE A 189 -18.67 37.23 7.97
N GLY A 190 -19.79 37.92 7.77
CA GLY A 190 -20.56 37.94 6.53
C GLY A 190 -20.07 39.00 5.57
#